data_AF-A0A9D9UGW5-F1
#
_entry.id   AF-A0A9D9UGW5-F1
#
_cell.length_a   1.000
_cell.length_b   1.000
_cell.length_c   1.000
_cell.angle_alpha   90.00
_cell.angle_beta   90.00
_cell.angle_gamma   90.00
#
_symmetry.space_group_name_H-M   'P 1'
#
loop_
_entity.id
_entity.type
_entity.pdbx_description
1 polymer ?
#
loop_
_entity_poly.entity_id
_entity_poly.type
_entity_poly.pdbx_seq_one_letter_code
_entity_poly.pdbx_strand_id
1 'polypeptide(L)'
;MKSFIPYIFLFFYMQFLFSCSKSESSECPTDLACTEIFVTLTVKIQNRNNESVFLTKTTTSIEGNSNIITKSGWDKIIAYNVLDDLSLKDLKKSGSSVTFKGYDDNNQLVVDEKFIIGHDCCHIVKIAGKEVIIVD
;
A
#
# COMPACT_ATOMS: atom_id res chain seq x y z
N MET A 1 18.62 67.57 6.65
CA MET A 1 19.16 66.48 5.81
C MET A 1 18.16 65.33 5.83
N LYS A 2 17.75 64.86 4.65
CA LYS A 2 16.61 63.96 4.44
C LYS A 2 16.96 62.51 4.79
N SER A 3 16.05 61.84 5.50
CA SER A 3 16.09 60.41 5.84
C SER A 3 16.31 59.53 4.62
N PHE A 4 17.41 58.79 4.60
CA PHE A 4 17.81 57.87 3.52
C PHE A 4 17.81 56.40 3.98
N ILE A 5 16.94 56.05 4.95
CA ILE A 5 16.91 54.75 5.62
C ILE A 5 15.52 54.07 5.54
N PRO A 6 14.87 53.92 4.36
CA PRO A 6 13.80 52.91 4.27
C PRO A 6 14.01 51.85 3.16
N TYR A 7 14.97 52.01 2.26
CA TYR A 7 15.10 51.12 1.09
C TYR A 7 16.00 49.90 1.30
N ILE A 8 16.91 49.92 2.28
CA ILE A 8 17.82 48.79 2.55
C ILE A 8 17.09 47.61 3.21
N PHE A 9 16.04 47.88 4.00
CA PHE A 9 15.24 46.83 4.62
C PHE A 9 14.29 46.13 3.64
N LEU A 10 13.97 46.73 2.49
CA LEU A 10 13.06 46.14 1.51
C LEU A 10 13.76 45.12 0.59
N PHE A 11 15.08 45.22 0.42
CA PHE A 11 15.86 44.32 -0.44
C PHE A 11 16.15 42.97 0.24
N PHE A 12 16.15 42.92 1.57
CA PHE A 12 16.43 41.71 2.33
C PHE A 12 15.25 40.72 2.39
N TYR A 13 14.02 41.19 2.13
CA TYR A 13 12.82 40.36 2.14
C TYR A 13 12.62 39.53 0.85
N MET A 14 13.39 39.81 -0.20
CA MET A 14 13.25 39.18 -1.52
C MET A 14 14.14 37.93 -1.71
N GLN A 15 14.95 37.57 -0.71
CA GLN A 15 15.87 36.42 -0.79
C GLN A 15 15.27 35.09 -0.30
N PHE A 16 14.01 35.07 0.15
CA PHE A 16 13.36 33.87 0.70
C PHE A 16 12.65 32.96 -0.33
N LEU A 17 12.85 33.19 -1.63
CA LEU A 17 12.22 32.40 -2.70
C LEU A 17 13.18 31.43 -3.39
N PHE A 18 14.22 30.95 -2.70
CA PHE A 18 14.95 29.76 -3.18
C PHE A 18 14.12 28.51 -2.88
N SER A 19 13.29 28.20 -3.89
CA SER A 19 12.59 26.96 -4.14
C SER A 19 13.44 25.74 -3.78
N CYS A 20 12.99 24.99 -2.78
CA CYS A 20 13.50 23.66 -2.51
C CYS A 20 12.92 22.72 -3.57
N SER A 21 13.66 22.48 -4.66
CA SER A 21 13.36 21.37 -5.56
C SER A 21 13.73 20.07 -4.84
N LYS A 22 12.77 19.43 -4.15
CA LYS A 22 12.93 18.03 -3.73
C LYS A 22 13.09 17.19 -4.99
N SER A 23 14.33 16.82 -5.32
CA SER A 23 14.57 15.68 -6.17
C SER A 23 14.12 14.45 -5.40
N GLU A 24 13.04 13.83 -5.84
CA GLU A 24 12.62 12.51 -5.35
C GLU A 24 13.68 11.48 -5.76
N SER A 25 14.72 11.29 -4.95
CA SER A 25 15.51 10.06 -5.04
C SER A 25 14.64 8.93 -4.49
N SER A 26 13.88 8.28 -5.36
CA SER A 26 12.97 7.18 -5.05
C SER A 26 13.70 5.92 -4.56
N GLU A 27 15.02 5.88 -4.65
CA GLU A 27 15.83 4.69 -4.40
C GLU A 27 16.25 4.56 -2.93
N CYS A 28 16.26 3.33 -2.45
CA CYS A 28 16.68 2.99 -1.09
C CYS A 28 18.20 2.96 -0.99
N PRO A 29 18.80 3.42 0.13
CA PRO A 29 20.25 3.36 0.31
C PRO A 29 20.75 1.92 0.15
N THR A 30 21.88 1.75 -0.55
CA THR A 30 22.44 0.41 -0.82
C THR A 30 22.99 -0.29 0.43
N ASP A 31 23.24 0.48 1.49
CA ASP A 31 23.76 0.04 2.78
C ASP A 31 22.70 0.05 3.90
N LEU A 32 21.41 0.14 3.53
CA LEU A 32 20.33 0.10 4.50
C LEU A 32 20.20 -1.30 5.11
N ALA A 33 20.36 -1.38 6.44
CA ALA A 33 20.01 -2.57 7.20
C ALA A 33 18.53 -2.53 7.61
N CYS A 34 17.75 -3.52 7.16
CA CYS A 34 16.36 -3.72 7.58
C CYS A 34 16.29 -4.69 8.77
N THR A 35 15.24 -4.56 9.60
CA THR A 35 14.93 -5.58 10.62
C THR A 35 14.44 -6.86 9.96
N GLU A 36 14.67 -8.02 10.56
CA GLU A 36 14.18 -9.34 10.07
C GLU A 36 12.66 -9.56 10.27
N ILE A 37 11.88 -8.50 10.39
CA ILE A 37 10.43 -8.57 10.48
C ILE A 37 9.88 -8.91 9.09
N PHE A 38 8.90 -9.81 9.02
CA PHE A 38 8.19 -10.13 7.79
C PHE A 38 6.76 -9.63 7.87
N VAL A 39 6.39 -8.67 7.01
CA VAL A 39 5.06 -8.05 7.00
C VAL A 39 4.17 -8.74 5.97
N THR A 40 2.92 -8.96 6.37
CA THR A 40 1.86 -9.50 5.51
C THR A 40 0.61 -8.65 5.68
N LEU A 41 0.07 -8.15 4.57
CA LEU A 41 -1.20 -7.45 4.54
C LEU A 41 -2.32 -8.46 4.41
N THR A 42 -3.28 -8.37 5.33
CA THR A 42 -4.43 -9.28 5.37
C THR A 42 -5.75 -8.50 5.31
N VAL A 43 -6.82 -9.20 4.92
CA VAL A 43 -8.18 -8.65 4.88
C VAL A 43 -9.17 -9.62 5.50
N LYS A 44 -10.14 -9.10 6.27
CA LYS A 44 -11.24 -9.92 6.82
C LYS A 44 -12.41 -9.92 5.86
N ILE A 45 -13.04 -11.08 5.69
CA ILE A 45 -14.26 -11.21 4.89
C ILE A 45 -15.41 -11.54 5.82
N GLN A 46 -16.46 -10.73 5.80
CA GLN A 46 -17.61 -10.86 6.68
C GLN A 46 -18.92 -10.73 5.91
N ASN A 47 -20.01 -11.27 6.44
CA ASN A 47 -21.35 -10.97 5.96
C ASN A 47 -21.93 -9.73 6.65
N ARG A 48 -23.15 -9.32 6.26
CA ARG A 48 -23.85 -8.18 6.88
C ARG A 48 -24.16 -8.35 8.37
N ASN A 49 -24.09 -9.57 8.89
CA ASN A 49 -24.27 -9.89 10.31
C ASN A 49 -22.94 -9.88 11.09
N ASN A 50 -21.83 -9.46 10.45
CA ASN A 50 -20.46 -9.48 10.97
C ASN A 50 -19.88 -10.88 11.22
N GLU A 51 -20.45 -11.92 10.61
CA GLU A 51 -19.95 -13.28 10.69
C GLU A 51 -18.88 -13.50 9.62
N SER A 52 -17.78 -14.19 9.95
CA SER A 52 -16.71 -14.48 8.99
C SER A 52 -17.20 -15.39 7.86
N VAL A 53 -16.85 -15.03 6.63
CA VAL A 53 -17.15 -15.83 5.44
C VAL A 53 -15.91 -16.59 4.99
N PHE A 54 -16.08 -17.88 4.74
CA PHE A 54 -15.01 -18.77 4.28
C PHE A 54 -14.90 -18.73 2.75
N LEU A 55 -13.66 -18.56 2.27
CA LEU A 55 -13.29 -18.61 0.87
C LEU A 55 -12.47 -19.88 0.63
N THR A 56 -12.72 -20.58 -0.47
CA THR A 56 -11.96 -21.78 -0.86
C THR A 56 -10.70 -21.47 -1.65
N LYS A 57 -10.71 -20.31 -2.31
CA LYS A 57 -9.63 -19.90 -3.20
C LYS A 57 -9.52 -18.39 -3.18
N THR A 58 -8.28 -17.92 -3.17
CA THR A 58 -7.98 -16.51 -3.32
C THR A 58 -6.93 -16.32 -4.41
N THR A 59 -7.01 -15.19 -5.11
CA THR A 59 -6.01 -14.80 -6.10
C THR A 59 -5.72 -13.32 -5.95
N THR A 60 -4.45 -12.95 -5.98
CA THR A 60 -4.02 -11.54 -5.99
C THR A 60 -3.31 -11.21 -7.29
N SER A 61 -3.65 -10.07 -7.88
CA SER A 61 -2.94 -9.53 -9.04
C SER A 61 -2.37 -8.14 -8.82
N ILE A 62 -1.13 -7.94 -9.26
CA ILE A 62 -0.45 -6.64 -9.22
C ILE A 62 -0.46 -6.06 -10.63
N GLU A 63 -1.03 -4.87 -10.80
CA GLU A 63 -1.14 -4.15 -12.08
C GLU A 63 -1.70 -5.03 -13.23
N GLY A 64 -2.53 -6.01 -12.89
CA GLY A 64 -3.14 -6.96 -13.83
C GLY A 64 -2.22 -8.09 -14.33
N ASN A 65 -0.94 -8.14 -13.94
CA ASN A 65 0.07 -9.01 -14.57
C ASN A 65 0.53 -10.22 -13.75
N SER A 66 0.17 -10.33 -12.46
CA SER A 66 0.45 -11.51 -11.64
C SER A 66 -0.85 -12.16 -11.16
N ASN A 67 -0.89 -13.48 -10.99
CA ASN A 67 -1.93 -14.13 -10.18
C ASN A 67 -1.18 -14.93 -9.12
N ILE A 68 -0.91 -14.34 -7.97
CA ILE A 68 -0.47 -15.11 -6.80
C ILE A 68 -1.70 -15.88 -6.33
N ILE A 69 -1.73 -17.18 -6.61
CA ILE A 69 -2.83 -18.05 -6.20
C ILE A 69 -2.47 -18.60 -4.82
N THR A 70 -3.14 -18.09 -3.79
CA THR A 70 -3.09 -18.69 -2.45
C THR A 70 -4.32 -19.57 -2.30
N LYS A 71 -4.12 -20.90 -2.29
CA LYS A 71 -5.15 -21.83 -1.80
C LYS A 71 -5.24 -21.61 -0.29
N SER A 72 -6.35 -21.10 0.20
CA SER A 72 -6.59 -21.01 1.65
C SER A 72 -6.61 -22.44 2.20
N GLY A 73 -5.65 -22.77 3.06
CA GLY A 73 -5.67 -24.00 3.84
C GLY A 73 -6.89 -23.99 4.78
N TRP A 74 -7.41 -25.18 5.07
CA TRP A 74 -8.61 -25.48 5.85
C TRP A 74 -8.60 -25.04 7.32
N ASP A 75 -7.62 -24.24 7.74
CA ASP A 75 -7.60 -23.67 9.07
C ASP A 75 -8.51 -22.44 9.09
N LYS A 76 -9.21 -22.25 10.20
CA LYS A 76 -10.16 -21.14 10.39
C LYS A 76 -9.43 -19.80 10.47
N ILE A 77 -8.85 -19.34 9.36
CA ILE A 77 -8.09 -18.09 9.33
C ILE A 77 -9.09 -16.93 9.32
N ILE A 78 -8.98 -16.07 10.33
CA ILE A 78 -9.83 -14.89 10.54
C ILE A 78 -9.64 -13.83 9.44
N ALA A 79 -8.53 -13.91 8.68
CA ALA A 79 -8.17 -12.96 7.64
C ALA A 79 -7.40 -13.65 6.50
N TYR A 80 -7.50 -13.14 5.27
CA TYR A 80 -6.83 -13.67 4.09
C TYR A 80 -5.62 -12.82 3.75
N ASN A 81 -4.50 -13.45 3.39
CA ASN A 81 -3.33 -12.76 2.87
C ASN A 81 -3.68 -12.14 1.51
N VAL A 82 -3.49 -10.81 1.41
CA VAL A 82 -3.57 -10.08 0.15
C VAL A 82 -2.19 -10.07 -0.51
N LEU A 83 -1.16 -9.65 0.23
CA LEU A 83 0.22 -9.57 -0.23
C LEU A 83 1.20 -9.56 0.96
N ASP A 84 2.46 -9.90 0.72
CA ASP A 84 3.54 -9.89 1.72
C ASP A 84 4.86 -9.34 1.16
N ASP A 85 5.88 -9.23 2.02
CA ASP A 85 7.19 -8.67 1.69
C ASP A 85 7.93 -9.40 0.55
N LEU A 86 7.54 -10.63 0.17
CA LEU A 86 8.14 -11.30 -0.99
C LEU A 86 7.80 -10.61 -2.31
N SER A 87 6.78 -9.74 -2.31
CA SER A 87 6.27 -9.04 -3.49
C SER A 87 6.87 -7.65 -3.68
N LEU A 88 7.81 -7.22 -2.83
CA LEU A 88 8.41 -5.87 -2.89
C LEU A 88 8.92 -5.50 -4.28
N LYS A 89 9.62 -6.42 -4.95
CA LYS A 89 10.20 -6.22 -6.28
C LYS A 89 9.16 -5.97 -7.39
N ASP A 90 7.91 -6.37 -7.15
CA ASP A 90 6.82 -6.27 -8.13
C ASP A 90 5.94 -5.03 -7.86
N LEU A 91 6.19 -4.31 -6.77
CA LEU A 91 5.45 -3.11 -6.35
C LEU A 91 6.21 -1.83 -6.69
N LYS A 92 5.46 -0.77 -6.99
CA LYS A 92 5.99 0.59 -6.99
C LYS A 92 6.01 1.09 -5.55
N LYS A 93 7.10 1.74 -5.15
CA LYS A 93 7.23 2.40 -3.84
C LYS A 93 6.05 3.35 -3.55
N SER A 94 5.63 4.11 -4.56
CA SER A 94 4.51 5.06 -4.48
C SER A 94 3.11 4.41 -4.51
N GLY A 95 3.02 3.10 -4.74
CA GLY A 95 1.78 2.36 -4.83
C GLY A 95 1.57 1.69 -6.19
N SER A 96 1.27 0.40 -6.15
CA SER A 96 0.72 -0.36 -7.27
C SER A 96 -0.75 -0.67 -7.03
N SER A 97 -1.52 -0.75 -8.11
CA SER A 97 -2.88 -1.29 -8.04
C SER A 97 -2.82 -2.80 -7.81
N VAL A 98 -3.44 -3.26 -6.72
CA VAL A 98 -3.51 -4.68 -6.37
C VAL A 98 -4.97 -5.12 -6.31
N THR A 99 -5.33 -6.18 -7.02
CA THR A 99 -6.70 -6.73 -7.02
C THR A 99 -6.71 -8.05 -6.27
N PHE A 100 -7.48 -8.13 -5.20
CA PHE A 100 -7.72 -9.35 -4.44
C PHE A 100 -9.07 -9.94 -4.86
N LYS A 101 -9.06 -11.22 -5.22
CA LYS A 101 -10.28 -11.96 -5.57
C LYS A 101 -10.44 -13.18 -4.67
N GLY A 102 -11.68 -13.43 -4.28
CA GLY A 102 -12.06 -14.52 -3.39
C GLY A 102 -13.23 -15.31 -3.97
N TYR A 103 -13.18 -16.63 -3.81
CA TYR A 103 -14.17 -17.56 -4.35
C TYR A 103 -14.77 -18.44 -3.25
N ASP A 104 -16.06 -18.75 -3.36
CA ASP A 104 -16.80 -19.63 -2.45
C ASP A 104 -16.60 -21.14 -2.76
N ASP A 105 -17.32 -22.00 -2.05
CA ASP A 105 -17.31 -23.46 -2.25
C ASP A 105 -17.79 -23.90 -3.64
N ASN A 106 -18.61 -23.08 -4.29
CA ASN A 106 -19.11 -23.30 -5.65
C ASN A 106 -18.19 -22.71 -6.72
N ASN A 107 -17.01 -22.21 -6.33
CA ASN A 107 -16.05 -21.53 -7.20
C ASN A 107 -16.65 -20.26 -7.86
N GLN A 108 -17.66 -19.66 -7.24
CA GLN A 108 -18.23 -18.37 -7.63
C GLN A 108 -17.39 -17.24 -7.04
N LEU A 109 -17.19 -16.17 -7.82
CA LEU A 109 -16.49 -14.98 -7.37
C LEU A 109 -17.37 -14.20 -6.41
N VAL A 110 -16.96 -14.11 -5.14
CA VAL A 110 -17.70 -13.40 -4.08
C VAL A 110 -16.97 -12.17 -3.57
N VAL A 111 -15.67 -12.05 -3.86
CA VAL A 111 -14.86 -10.86 -3.54
C VAL A 111 -14.09 -10.43 -4.79
N ASP A 112 -14.14 -9.15 -5.13
CA ASP A 112 -13.30 -8.48 -6.13
C ASP A 112 -12.99 -7.07 -5.62
N GLU A 113 -11.89 -6.94 -4.87
CA GLU A 113 -11.54 -5.70 -4.16
C GLU A 113 -10.18 -5.18 -4.61
N LYS A 114 -10.08 -3.86 -4.77
CA LYS A 114 -8.84 -3.19 -5.15
C LYS A 114 -8.19 -2.51 -3.94
N PHE A 115 -6.87 -2.62 -3.91
CA PHE A 115 -5.98 -2.01 -2.94
C PHE A 115 -4.95 -1.16 -3.68
N ILE A 116 -4.42 -0.15 -2.99
CA ILE A 116 -3.19 0.53 -3.38
C ILE A 116 -2.14 0.12 -2.36
N ILE A 117 -1.16 -0.65 -2.81
CA ILE A 117 -0.09 -1.19 -1.96
C ILE A 117 1.23 -0.68 -2.51
N GLY A 118 1.98 0.02 -1.68
CA GLY A 118 3.35 0.42 -1.97
C GLY A 118 4.31 -0.30 -1.03
N HIS A 119 5.48 0.29 -0.84
CA HIS A 119 6.44 -0.20 0.13
C HIS A 119 7.37 0.92 0.59
N ASP A 120 7.97 0.75 1.77
CA ASP A 120 9.15 1.50 2.14
C ASP A 120 10.41 0.73 1.69
N CYS A 121 11.57 1.02 2.27
CA CYS A 121 12.79 0.32 1.85
C CYS A 121 12.91 -1.13 2.34
N CYS A 122 12.03 -1.56 3.23
CA CYS A 122 12.10 -2.85 3.90
C CYS A 122 10.81 -3.65 3.81
N HIS A 123 9.65 -2.99 3.86
CA HIS A 123 8.35 -3.64 4.04
C HIS A 123 7.27 -3.07 3.14
N ILE A 124 6.29 -3.92 2.82
CA ILE A 124 5.09 -3.48 2.13
C ILE A 124 4.25 -2.56 3.01
N VAL A 125 3.56 -1.62 2.38
CA VAL A 125 2.71 -0.64 3.06
C VAL A 125 1.37 -0.55 2.33
N LYS A 126 0.27 -0.72 3.06
CA LYS A 126 -1.06 -0.43 2.53
C LYS A 126 -1.27 1.08 2.49
N ILE A 127 -1.41 1.62 1.29
CA ILE A 127 -1.71 3.04 1.07
C ILE A 127 -3.22 3.26 1.07
N ALA A 128 -3.98 2.35 0.43
CA ALA A 128 -5.44 2.39 0.43
C ALA A 128 -6.05 0.99 0.26
N GLY A 129 -7.29 0.83 0.75
CA GLY A 129 -8.07 -0.41 0.65
C GLY A 129 -8.74 -0.75 1.99
N LYS A 130 -9.69 -1.69 1.96
CA LYS A 130 -10.49 -2.05 3.13
C LYS A 130 -9.72 -2.96 4.10
N GLU A 131 -10.01 -2.84 5.39
CA GLU A 131 -9.62 -3.86 6.40
C GLU A 131 -10.60 -5.04 6.43
N VAL A 132 -11.86 -4.74 6.12
CA VAL A 132 -12.99 -5.67 6.15
C VAL A 132 -13.78 -5.51 4.86
N ILE A 133 -14.00 -6.61 4.16
CA ILE A 133 -14.87 -6.69 2.98
C ILE A 133 -16.16 -7.37 3.42
N ILE A 134 -17.29 -6.68 3.22
CA ILE A 134 -18.62 -7.22 3.46
C ILE A 134 -19.13 -7.87 2.18
N VAL A 135 -19.52 -9.13 2.26
CA VAL A 135 -20.11 -9.93 1.16
C VAL A 135 -21.52 -10.38 1.54
N ASP A 136 -22.34 -10.69 0.54
CA ASP A 136 -23.75 -11.09 0.70
C ASP A 136 -23.94 -12.60 0.60
#